data_AF-A0A327KT34-F1
#
_entry.id   AF-A0A327KT34-F1
#
_cell.length_a   1.000
_cell.length_b   1.000
_cell.length_c   1.000
_cell.angle_alpha   90.00
_cell.angle_beta   90.00
_cell.angle_gamma   90.00
#
_symmetry.space_group_name_H-M   'P 1'
#
loop_
_entity.id
_entity.type
_entity.pdbx_description
1 polymer ?
#
loop_
_entity_poly.entity_id
_entity_poly.type
_entity_poly.pdbx_seq_one_letter_code
_entity_poly.pdbx_strand_id
1 'polypeptide(L)'
;MAGPSPIRAIVTAGALAAVLFAATSLRAHDAPIETTPPDERDFWISLGARVHGGFGSLIAAGIRIGDDARQKLGAAPRELDVTYFSSPAAPCPCIVDGVMIATRASPGQATLRVSDAPAGESLFGRVVIRHKPSGRTLEYAVPDTIWPRLRDINKETTGARRWDAVMAISAAEMMTVRELPLAPPAPKP
;
A
#
# COMPACT_ATOMS: atom_id res chain seq x y z
N MET A 1 -67.96 27.65 -13.87
CA MET A 1 -66.73 28.48 -13.94
C MET A 1 -66.00 28.32 -12.62
N ALA A 2 -64.93 27.52 -12.59
CA ALA A 2 -64.11 27.28 -11.42
C ALA A 2 -62.67 27.68 -11.78
N GLY A 3 -62.15 28.72 -11.14
CA GLY A 3 -60.77 29.17 -11.33
C GLY A 3 -59.79 28.31 -10.53
N PRO A 4 -58.56 28.07 -11.03
CA PRO A 4 -57.57 27.30 -10.29
C PRO A 4 -56.96 28.13 -9.14
N SER A 5 -56.84 27.49 -7.98
CA SER A 5 -56.29 28.04 -6.73
C SER A 5 -54.75 28.13 -6.75
N PRO A 6 -54.13 29.21 -6.27
CA PRO A 6 -52.69 29.44 -6.37
C PRO A 6 -51.97 29.04 -5.07
N ILE A 7 -51.72 27.75 -4.83
CA ILE A 7 -50.76 27.32 -3.80
C ILE A 7 -49.92 26.17 -4.37
N ARG A 8 -48.96 26.54 -5.23
CA ARG A 8 -47.79 25.75 -5.58
C ARG A 8 -46.58 26.67 -5.56
N ALA A 9 -46.05 26.92 -4.38
CA ALA A 9 -44.75 27.57 -4.25
C ALA A 9 -44.09 27.11 -2.93
N ILE A 10 -42.85 26.66 -3.05
CA ILE A 10 -41.86 26.51 -1.97
C ILE A 10 -41.95 25.21 -1.14
N VAL A 11 -41.56 24.06 -1.73
CA VAL A 11 -40.77 23.00 -1.04
C VAL A 11 -39.99 22.19 -2.08
N THR A 12 -39.02 22.79 -2.80
CA THR A 12 -38.10 22.03 -3.68
C THR A 12 -36.78 22.79 -3.88
N ALA A 13 -36.12 23.21 -2.78
CA ALA A 13 -34.80 23.86 -2.87
C ALA A 13 -33.86 23.52 -1.70
N GLY A 14 -34.10 22.43 -0.96
CA GLY A 14 -33.37 22.13 0.28
C GLY A 14 -32.52 20.87 0.31
N ALA A 15 -32.44 20.07 -0.77
CA ALA A 15 -31.78 18.75 -0.71
C ALA A 15 -30.63 18.53 -1.70
N LEU A 16 -30.27 19.52 -2.54
CA LEU A 16 -29.24 19.33 -3.57
C LEU A 16 -27.85 19.88 -3.21
N ALA A 17 -27.72 20.66 -2.14
CA ALA A 17 -26.43 21.27 -1.76
C ALA A 17 -25.59 20.42 -0.78
N ALA A 18 -26.17 19.42 -0.13
CA ALA A 18 -25.47 18.61 0.87
C ALA A 18 -24.76 17.36 0.29
N VAL A 19 -25.03 17.00 -0.97
CA VAL A 19 -24.45 15.79 -1.59
C VAL A 19 -23.11 16.08 -2.28
N LEU A 20 -22.82 17.34 -2.62
CA LEU A 20 -21.62 17.70 -3.38
C LEU A 20 -20.35 17.95 -2.54
N PHE A 21 -20.47 18.13 -1.22
CA PHE A 21 -19.31 18.32 -0.34
C PHE A 21 -18.82 17.05 0.37
N ALA A 22 -19.63 15.97 0.40
CA ALA A 22 -19.22 14.71 1.02
C ALA A 22 -18.37 13.82 0.08
N ALA A 23 -18.38 14.07 -1.23
CA ALA A 23 -17.75 13.19 -2.21
C ALA A 23 -16.29 13.58 -2.56
N THR A 24 -15.80 14.74 -2.14
CA THR A 24 -14.46 15.24 -2.51
C THR A 24 -13.36 14.85 -1.54
N SER A 25 -13.68 14.39 -0.32
CA SER A 25 -12.66 14.03 0.68
C SER A 25 -12.26 12.55 0.69
N LEU A 26 -13.01 11.66 0.01
CA LEU A 26 -12.64 10.23 -0.06
C LEU A 26 -11.59 9.92 -1.15
N ARG A 27 -11.22 10.88 -2.01
CA ARG A 27 -10.36 10.63 -3.18
C ARG A 27 -8.88 11.01 -3.01
N ALA A 28 -8.53 11.82 -2.01
CA ALA A 28 -7.15 12.28 -1.86
C ALA A 28 -6.20 11.16 -1.36
N HIS A 29 -6.71 10.20 -0.59
CA HIS A 29 -5.92 9.12 0.02
C HIS A 29 -5.69 7.89 -0.87
N ASP A 30 -6.21 7.90 -2.10
CA ASP A 30 -6.12 6.78 -3.05
C ASP A 30 -5.35 7.16 -4.33
N ALA A 31 -4.63 8.29 -4.33
CA ALA A 31 -3.67 8.55 -5.40
C ALA A 31 -2.50 7.54 -5.31
N PRO A 32 -1.82 7.22 -6.43
CA PRO A 32 -0.61 6.41 -6.38
C PRO A 32 0.39 7.01 -5.37
N ILE A 33 0.99 6.15 -4.54
CA ILE A 33 1.95 6.53 -3.49
C ILE A 33 3.16 7.33 -4.03
N GLU A 34 3.44 7.24 -5.34
CA GLU A 34 4.46 8.05 -6.00
C GLU A 34 4.10 9.54 -6.08
N THR A 35 2.82 9.87 -5.92
CA THR A 35 2.28 11.25 -5.97
C THR A 35 1.84 11.77 -4.62
N THR A 36 2.22 11.09 -3.53
CA THR A 36 1.85 11.44 -2.16
C THR A 36 2.21 12.91 -1.83
N PRO A 37 1.23 13.72 -1.38
CA PRO A 37 1.50 15.09 -0.94
C PRO A 37 2.53 15.17 0.19
N PRO A 38 3.26 16.30 0.34
CA PRO A 38 4.36 16.40 1.30
C PRO A 38 4.00 16.09 2.76
N ASP A 39 2.83 16.50 3.24
CA ASP A 39 2.36 16.26 4.60
C ASP A 39 2.10 14.78 4.87
N GLU A 40 1.46 14.09 3.93
CA GLU A 40 1.25 12.64 4.01
C GLU A 40 2.57 11.88 3.87
N ARG A 41 3.46 12.31 2.99
CA ARG A 41 4.82 11.74 2.88
C ARG A 41 5.57 11.84 4.20
N ASP A 42 5.55 13.01 4.83
CA ASP A 42 6.26 13.24 6.08
C ASP A 42 5.66 12.40 7.22
N PHE A 43 4.34 12.15 7.19
CA PHE A 43 3.69 11.16 8.05
C PHE A 43 4.25 9.75 7.81
N TRP A 44 4.31 9.26 6.56
CA TRP A 44 4.87 7.94 6.25
C TRP A 44 6.33 7.80 6.68
N ILE A 45 7.15 8.83 6.48
CA ILE A 45 8.55 8.86 6.88
C ILE A 45 8.67 8.77 8.40
N SER A 46 7.92 9.61 9.13
CA SER A 46 7.98 9.64 10.59
C SER A 46 7.47 8.34 11.22
N LEU A 47 6.37 7.78 10.70
CA LEU A 47 5.83 6.51 11.14
C LEU A 47 6.79 5.35 10.85
N GLY A 48 7.33 5.30 9.62
CA GLY A 48 8.33 4.31 9.23
C GLY A 48 9.57 4.37 10.13
N ALA A 49 10.10 5.56 10.39
CA ALA A 49 11.21 5.75 11.32
C ALA A 49 10.88 5.26 12.73
N ARG A 50 9.67 5.57 13.22
CA ARG A 50 9.27 5.22 14.58
C ARG A 50 9.07 3.72 14.78
N VAL A 51 8.47 3.04 13.81
CA VAL A 51 8.18 1.61 13.87
C VAL A 51 9.45 0.77 13.65
N HIS A 52 10.27 1.14 12.68
CA HIS A 52 11.46 0.37 12.31
C HIS A 52 12.70 0.71 13.15
N GLY A 53 12.79 1.95 13.65
CA GLY A 53 14.02 2.49 14.27
C GLY A 53 14.86 3.36 13.34
N GLY A 54 14.41 3.59 12.10
CA GLY A 54 15.02 4.49 11.13
C GLY A 54 14.25 4.48 9.80
N PHE A 55 14.45 5.51 8.96
CA PHE A 55 13.81 5.57 7.65
C PHE A 55 14.85 5.41 6.53
N GLY A 56 14.94 4.19 5.99
CA GLY A 56 15.80 3.84 4.86
C GLY A 56 15.00 3.52 3.59
N SER A 57 15.71 3.35 2.47
CA SER A 57 15.13 3.05 1.15
C SER A 57 14.29 1.77 1.14
N LEU A 58 14.66 0.74 1.91
CA LEU A 58 13.89 -0.50 2.02
C LEU A 58 12.52 -0.29 2.68
N ILE A 59 12.40 0.66 3.61
CA ILE A 59 11.11 1.00 4.24
C ILE A 59 10.21 1.70 3.23
N ALA A 60 10.74 2.68 2.50
CA ALA A 60 10.01 3.35 1.43
C ALA A 60 9.55 2.35 0.35
N ALA A 61 10.42 1.42 -0.05
CA ALA A 61 10.09 0.35 -1.00
C ALA A 61 8.95 -0.54 -0.49
N GLY A 62 8.99 -0.93 0.79
CA GLY A 62 7.92 -1.72 1.40
C GLY A 62 6.58 -0.97 1.46
N ILE A 63 6.59 0.32 1.80
CA ILE A 63 5.38 1.16 1.81
C ILE A 63 4.80 1.22 0.40
N ARG A 64 5.65 1.42 -0.62
CA ARG A 64 5.23 1.45 -2.02
C ARG A 64 4.54 0.15 -2.46
N ILE A 65 5.13 -1.00 -2.13
CA ILE A 65 4.55 -2.33 -2.41
C ILE A 65 3.21 -2.51 -1.70
N GLY A 66 3.17 -2.21 -0.40
CA GLY A 66 1.98 -2.43 0.42
C GLY A 66 0.81 -1.53 0.02
N ASP A 67 1.07 -0.28 -0.34
CA ASP A 67 0.03 0.64 -0.77
C ASP A 67 -0.51 0.28 -2.17
N ASP A 68 0.36 -0.05 -3.13
CA ASP A 68 -0.06 -0.56 -4.44
C ASP A 68 -0.99 -1.79 -4.31
N ALA A 69 -0.65 -2.71 -3.41
CA ALA A 69 -1.47 -3.89 -3.13
C ALA A 69 -2.82 -3.54 -2.52
N ARG A 70 -2.84 -2.64 -1.53
CA ARG A 70 -4.08 -2.15 -0.91
C ARG A 70 -5.02 -1.56 -1.96
N GLN A 71 -4.49 -0.70 -2.83
CA GLN A 71 -5.27 -0.05 -3.88
C GLN A 71 -5.81 -1.06 -4.91
N LYS A 72 -4.96 -1.93 -5.47
CA LYS A 72 -5.35 -2.93 -6.48
C LYS A 72 -6.36 -3.96 -5.96
N LEU A 73 -6.29 -4.29 -4.67
CA LEU A 73 -7.21 -5.23 -4.02
C LEU A 73 -8.48 -4.54 -3.48
N GLY A 74 -8.51 -3.21 -3.42
CA GLY A 74 -9.63 -2.45 -2.83
C GLY A 74 -9.82 -2.78 -1.35
N ALA A 75 -8.72 -3.08 -0.65
CA ALA A 75 -8.77 -3.64 0.71
C ALA A 75 -8.99 -2.57 1.78
N ALA A 76 -9.94 -2.84 2.66
CA ALA A 76 -10.11 -2.08 3.90
C ALA A 76 -9.05 -2.48 4.94
N PRO A 77 -8.91 -1.71 6.03
CA PRO A 77 -7.98 -2.04 7.10
C PRO A 77 -8.19 -3.47 7.62
N ARG A 78 -7.07 -4.20 7.80
CA ARG A 78 -7.05 -5.58 8.33
C ARG A 78 -7.64 -6.65 7.40
N GLU A 79 -7.94 -6.35 6.14
CA GLU A 79 -8.42 -7.34 5.17
C GLU A 79 -7.32 -8.09 4.44
N LEU A 80 -6.06 -7.67 4.60
CA LEU A 80 -4.91 -8.26 3.93
C LEU A 80 -4.17 -9.26 4.83
N ASP A 81 -3.82 -10.41 4.25
CA ASP A 81 -2.81 -11.33 4.76
C ASP A 81 -1.54 -11.21 3.91
N VAL A 82 -0.39 -11.07 4.58
CA VAL A 82 0.91 -10.80 3.96
C VAL A 82 1.89 -11.93 4.32
N THR A 83 2.56 -12.46 3.31
CA THR A 83 3.72 -13.33 3.47
C THR A 83 4.91 -12.72 2.76
N TYR A 84 5.97 -12.43 3.50
CA TYR A 84 7.24 -11.97 2.95
C TYR A 84 8.21 -13.14 2.84
N PHE A 85 8.93 -13.24 1.74
CA PHE A 85 10.00 -14.20 1.51
C PHE A 85 11.29 -13.41 1.28
N SER A 86 12.31 -13.66 2.11
CA SER A 86 13.61 -13.01 1.98
C SER A 86 14.55 -13.78 1.06
N SER A 87 15.54 -13.10 0.53
CA SER A 87 16.65 -13.72 -0.21
C SER A 87 17.93 -13.67 0.63
N PRO A 88 18.85 -14.65 0.49
CA PRO A 88 20.21 -14.53 1.02
C PRO A 88 20.97 -13.29 0.52
N ALA A 89 20.58 -12.75 -0.64
CA ALA A 89 21.15 -11.52 -1.19
C ALA A 89 20.70 -10.25 -0.41
N ALA A 90 19.63 -10.33 0.37
CA ALA A 90 19.13 -9.22 1.16
C ALA A 90 19.80 -9.20 2.55
N PRO A 91 20.42 -8.09 2.98
CA PRO A 91 21.09 -8.01 4.28
C PRO A 91 20.12 -8.09 5.46
N CYS A 92 18.86 -7.69 5.24
CA CYS A 92 17.76 -7.76 6.20
C CYS A 92 16.42 -7.79 5.44
N PRO A 93 15.35 -8.36 6.02
CA PRO A 93 14.01 -8.30 5.44
C PRO A 93 13.32 -6.95 5.66
N CYS A 94 14.05 -5.82 5.72
CA CYS A 94 13.52 -4.52 6.14
C CYS A 94 12.33 -4.01 5.29
N ILE A 95 12.17 -4.49 4.05
CA ILE A 95 10.99 -4.23 3.20
C ILE A 95 9.69 -4.63 3.93
N VAL A 96 9.71 -5.71 4.72
CA VAL A 96 8.53 -6.23 5.41
C VAL A 96 7.90 -5.20 6.35
N ASP A 97 8.70 -4.34 6.98
CA ASP A 97 8.20 -3.33 7.90
C ASP A 97 7.45 -2.23 7.16
N GLY A 98 7.93 -1.82 5.97
CA GLY A 98 7.19 -0.91 5.12
C GLY A 98 5.86 -1.50 4.64
N VAL A 99 5.86 -2.78 4.23
CA VAL A 99 4.64 -3.49 3.84
C VAL A 99 3.67 -3.59 5.01
N MET A 100 4.17 -3.90 6.21
CA MET A 100 3.39 -3.97 7.45
C MET A 100 2.62 -2.66 7.70
N ILE A 101 3.32 -1.53 7.61
CA ILE A 101 2.75 -0.20 7.86
C ILE A 101 1.66 0.12 6.81
N ALA A 102 1.95 -0.07 5.53
CA ALA A 102 1.01 0.28 4.45
C ALA A 102 -0.23 -0.63 4.40
N THR A 103 -0.06 -1.93 4.66
CA THR A 103 -1.16 -2.91 4.61
C THR A 103 -1.95 -3.01 5.92
N ARG A 104 -1.38 -2.51 7.02
CA ARG A 104 -1.88 -2.71 8.39
C ARG A 104 -2.02 -4.19 8.76
N ALA A 105 -1.30 -5.07 8.07
CA ALA A 105 -1.08 -6.44 8.50
C ALA A 105 0.04 -6.45 9.54
N SER A 106 0.02 -7.33 10.52
CA SER A 106 1.08 -7.40 11.53
C SER A 106 1.25 -8.80 12.12
N PRO A 107 2.44 -9.11 12.69
CA PRO A 107 2.65 -10.38 13.39
C PRO A 107 1.67 -10.58 14.55
N GLY A 108 1.38 -9.53 15.32
CA GLY A 108 0.44 -9.59 16.45
C GLY A 108 -1.02 -9.87 16.05
N GLN A 109 -1.40 -9.54 14.81
CA GLN A 109 -2.70 -9.90 14.25
C GLN A 109 -2.71 -11.27 13.55
N ALA A 110 -1.56 -11.96 13.49
CA ALA A 110 -1.33 -13.15 12.68
C ALA A 110 -1.65 -12.97 11.18
N THR A 111 -1.63 -11.73 10.69
CA THR A 111 -1.88 -11.40 9.28
C THR A 111 -0.61 -11.06 8.51
N LEU A 112 0.54 -10.98 9.19
CA LEU A 112 1.84 -10.84 8.54
C LEU A 112 2.80 -11.91 9.06
N ARG A 113 3.53 -12.53 8.14
CA ARG A 113 4.60 -13.47 8.46
C ARG A 113 5.78 -13.35 7.49
N VAL A 114 6.98 -13.56 8.01
CA VAL A 114 8.18 -13.79 7.21
C VAL A 114 8.33 -15.30 7.07
N SER A 115 8.42 -15.80 5.84
CA SER A 115 8.59 -17.21 5.56
C SER A 115 10.07 -17.60 5.62
N ASP A 116 10.34 -18.81 6.12
CA ASP A 116 11.66 -19.45 6.03
C ASP A 116 12.00 -19.92 4.61
N ALA A 117 11.02 -19.98 3.72
CA ALA A 117 11.26 -20.29 2.30
C ALA A 117 11.92 -19.09 1.60
N PRO A 118 12.86 -19.34 0.66
CA PRO A 118 13.55 -18.26 -0.04
C PRO A 118 12.59 -17.49 -0.97
N ALA A 119 12.96 -16.24 -1.27
CA ALA A 119 12.26 -15.40 -2.23
C ALA A 119 12.17 -16.05 -3.61
N GLY A 120 13.23 -16.73 -4.04
CA GLY A 120 13.40 -17.28 -5.39
C GLY A 120 14.70 -16.81 -6.01
N GLU A 121 15.05 -17.38 -7.17
CA GLU A 121 16.26 -17.00 -7.90
C GLU A 121 16.14 -15.56 -8.44
N SER A 122 17.26 -14.83 -8.42
CA SER A 122 17.37 -13.44 -8.92
C SER A 122 16.41 -12.43 -8.26
N LEU A 123 15.91 -12.75 -7.07
CA LEU A 123 15.05 -11.86 -6.29
C LEU A 123 15.76 -11.36 -5.04
N PHE A 124 15.58 -10.07 -4.75
CA PHE A 124 15.91 -9.46 -3.47
C PHE A 124 14.86 -9.84 -2.41
N GLY A 125 13.60 -9.87 -2.81
CA GLY A 125 12.48 -10.19 -1.93
C GLY A 125 11.23 -10.51 -2.74
N ARG A 126 10.31 -11.26 -2.13
CA ARG A 126 9.02 -11.59 -2.70
C ARG A 126 7.93 -11.40 -1.66
N VAL A 127 6.82 -10.80 -2.04
CA VAL A 127 5.70 -10.49 -1.13
C VAL A 127 4.42 -11.06 -1.74
N VAL A 128 3.75 -11.94 -1.01
CA VAL A 128 2.43 -12.46 -1.38
C VAL A 128 1.39 -11.83 -0.48
N ILE A 129 0.44 -11.12 -1.09
CA ILE A 129 -0.58 -10.35 -0.39
C ILE A 129 -1.95 -10.86 -0.84
N ARG A 130 -2.69 -11.45 0.09
CA ARG A 130 -4.03 -12.01 -0.14
C ARG A 130 -5.08 -11.10 0.48
N HIS A 131 -6.09 -10.76 -0.30
CA HIS A 131 -7.32 -10.15 0.20
C HIS A 131 -8.22 -11.24 0.78
N LYS A 132 -8.40 -11.25 2.10
CA LYS A 132 -9.14 -12.29 2.81
C LYS A 132 -10.59 -12.46 2.33
N PRO A 133 -11.38 -11.39 2.14
CA PRO A 133 -12.77 -11.51 1.71
C PRO A 133 -12.93 -12.13 0.33
N SER A 134 -12.14 -11.71 -0.66
CA SER A 134 -12.30 -12.19 -2.04
C SER A 134 -11.40 -13.37 -2.41
N GLY A 135 -10.37 -13.66 -1.61
CA GLY A 135 -9.34 -14.66 -1.92
C GLY A 135 -8.35 -14.24 -3.00
N ARG A 136 -8.56 -13.09 -3.67
CA ARG A 136 -7.63 -12.54 -4.66
C ARG A 136 -6.25 -12.34 -4.04
N THR A 137 -5.22 -12.75 -4.76
CA THR A 137 -3.86 -12.76 -4.24
C THR A 137 -2.91 -12.14 -5.25
N LEU A 138 -2.17 -11.13 -4.82
CA LEU A 138 -1.10 -10.52 -5.62
C LEU A 138 0.24 -11.00 -5.11
N GLU A 139 1.14 -11.30 -6.05
CA GLU A 139 2.54 -11.52 -5.78
C GLU A 139 3.36 -10.37 -6.35
N TYR A 140 4.22 -9.82 -5.51
CA TYR A 140 5.21 -8.81 -5.81
C TYR A 140 6.59 -9.45 -5.78
N ALA A 141 7.34 -9.34 -6.86
CA ALA A 141 8.72 -9.82 -6.93
C ALA A 141 9.66 -8.62 -7.12
N VAL A 142 10.58 -8.43 -6.16
CA VAL A 142 11.59 -7.38 -6.17
C VAL A 142 12.89 -7.99 -6.72
N PRO A 143 13.39 -7.56 -7.89
CA PRO A 143 14.59 -8.14 -8.48
C PRO A 143 15.84 -7.81 -7.64
N ASP A 144 16.81 -8.70 -7.59
CA ASP A 144 18.07 -8.46 -6.87
C ASP A 144 18.90 -7.30 -7.46
N THR A 145 18.72 -7.03 -8.75
CA THR A 145 19.35 -5.92 -9.48
C THR A 145 18.99 -4.53 -8.94
N ILE A 146 17.91 -4.39 -8.17
CA ILE A 146 17.54 -3.10 -7.55
C ILE A 146 18.43 -2.74 -6.35
N TRP A 147 19.08 -3.73 -5.74
CA TRP A 147 19.80 -3.54 -4.47
C TRP A 147 20.87 -2.45 -4.51
N PRO A 148 21.78 -2.38 -5.52
CA PRO A 148 22.77 -1.31 -5.61
C PRO A 148 22.14 0.08 -5.56
N ARG A 149 21.01 0.27 -6.25
CA ARG A 149 20.29 1.54 -6.28
C ARG A 149 19.66 1.87 -4.92
N LEU A 150 18.95 0.93 -4.30
CA LEU A 150 18.36 1.15 -2.96
C LEU A 150 19.44 1.41 -1.90
N ARG A 151 20.58 0.72 -1.98
CA ARG A 151 21.72 0.97 -1.10
C ARG A 151 22.28 2.37 -1.31
N ASP A 152 22.45 2.82 -2.55
CA ASP A 152 23.00 4.14 -2.86
C ASP A 152 22.06 5.26 -2.42
N ILE A 153 20.73 5.07 -2.51
CA ILE A 153 19.74 6.01 -1.97
C ILE A 153 19.93 6.24 -0.46
N ASN A 154 20.42 5.25 0.30
CA ASN A 154 20.66 5.45 1.74
C ASN A 154 21.81 6.44 2.04
N LYS A 155 22.61 6.83 1.05
CA LYS A 155 23.61 7.91 1.18
C LYS A 155 22.96 9.28 1.26
N GLU A 156 21.69 9.42 0.84
CA GLU A 156 20.92 10.64 1.03
C GLU A 156 20.78 10.98 2.52
N THR A 157 20.86 12.26 2.84
CA THR A 157 20.97 12.72 4.24
C THR A 157 19.64 12.90 4.95
N THR A 158 18.50 12.77 4.25
CA THR A 158 17.16 13.00 4.82
C THR A 158 16.18 11.92 4.40
N GLY A 159 15.18 11.64 5.25
CA GLY A 159 14.09 10.71 4.92
C GLY A 159 13.30 11.14 3.68
N ALA A 160 13.07 12.44 3.51
CA ALA A 160 12.35 12.99 2.36
C ALA A 160 13.07 12.70 1.03
N ARG A 161 14.38 12.97 0.94
CA ARG A 161 15.13 12.64 -0.28
C ARG A 161 15.19 11.14 -0.56
N ARG A 162 15.25 10.31 0.50
CA ARG A 162 15.18 8.84 0.34
C ARG A 162 13.82 8.41 -0.21
N TRP A 163 12.74 8.98 0.32
CA TRP A 163 11.39 8.75 -0.19
C TRP A 163 11.28 9.13 -1.66
N ASP A 164 11.60 10.38 -1.98
CA ASP A 164 11.46 10.93 -3.33
C ASP A 164 12.28 10.11 -4.34
N ALA A 165 13.51 9.71 -3.96
CA ALA A 165 14.36 8.88 -4.80
C ALA A 165 13.82 7.46 -5.03
N VAL A 166 13.16 6.85 -4.03
CA VAL A 166 12.50 5.55 -4.19
C VAL A 166 11.24 5.65 -5.03
N MET A 167 10.43 6.70 -4.85
CA MET A 167 9.23 6.92 -5.66
C MET A 167 9.55 7.25 -7.12
N ALA A 168 10.70 7.85 -7.39
CA ALA A 168 11.20 8.10 -8.74
C ALA A 168 11.71 6.84 -9.48
N ILE A 169 11.86 5.70 -8.81
CA ILE A 169 12.17 4.42 -9.47
C ILE A 169 10.95 4.01 -10.30
N SER A 170 11.13 3.60 -11.55
CA SER A 170 9.99 3.10 -12.33
C SER A 170 9.40 1.84 -11.69
N ALA A 171 8.08 1.65 -11.77
CA ALA A 171 7.43 0.49 -11.16
C ALA A 171 8.04 -0.83 -11.67
N ALA A 172 8.30 -0.93 -12.98
CA ALA A 172 8.88 -2.11 -13.61
C ALA A 172 10.33 -2.41 -13.16
N GLU A 173 11.10 -1.40 -12.80
CA GLU A 173 12.44 -1.57 -12.23
C GLU A 173 12.35 -1.98 -10.74
N MET A 174 11.41 -1.40 -10.00
CA MET A 174 11.23 -1.66 -8.57
C MET A 174 10.68 -3.06 -8.29
N MET A 175 9.66 -3.49 -9.06
CA MET A 175 8.93 -4.73 -8.81
C MET A 175 8.15 -5.21 -10.04
N THR A 176 7.97 -6.53 -10.14
CA THR A 176 6.90 -7.08 -10.98
C THR A 176 5.72 -7.49 -10.12
N VAL A 177 4.51 -7.38 -10.66
CA VAL A 177 3.26 -7.71 -9.96
C VAL A 177 2.47 -8.69 -10.82
N ARG A 178 1.99 -9.77 -10.21
CA ARG A 178 1.09 -10.73 -10.86
C ARG A 178 -0.01 -11.18 -9.91
N GLU A 179 -1.20 -11.43 -10.45
CA GLU A 179 -2.27 -12.08 -9.71
C GLU A 179 -2.04 -13.60 -9.72
N LEU A 180 -2.07 -14.22 -8.54
CA LEU A 180 -1.98 -15.66 -8.40
C LEU A 180 -3.37 -16.29 -8.55
N PRO A 181 -3.45 -17.55 -9.01
CA PRO A 181 -4.71 -18.29 -8.98
C PRO A 181 -5.30 -18.30 -7.57
N LEU A 182 -6.64 -18.25 -7.48
CA LEU A 182 -7.34 -18.33 -6.20
C LEU A 182 -6.90 -19.60 -5.46
N ALA A 183 -6.30 -19.42 -4.28
CA ALA A 183 -6.00 -20.55 -3.42
C ALA A 183 -7.33 -21.21 -2.99
N PRO A 184 -7.38 -22.55 -2.89
CA PRO A 184 -8.50 -23.22 -2.25
C PRO A 184 -8.74 -22.63 -0.85
N PRO A 185 -9.99 -22.54 -0.38
CA PRO A 185 -10.26 -22.09 0.98
C PRO A 185 -9.43 -22.94 1.96
N ALA A 186 -8.75 -22.27 2.90
CA ALA A 186 -8.01 -22.96 3.94
C ALA A 186 -8.96 -23.91 4.69
N PRO A 187 -8.52 -25.14 5.04
CA PRO A 187 -9.32 -26.02 5.87
C PRO A 187 -9.68 -25.30 7.16
N LYS A 188 -10.95 -25.39 7.57
CA LYS A 188 -11.36 -24.87 8.88
C LYS A 188 -10.60 -25.65 9.97
N PRO A 189 -10.14 -24.96 11.03
CA PRO A 189 -9.51 -25.61 12.17
C PRO A 189 -10.46 -26.60 12.85
#